data_AF-A0A6L3XZQ0-F1
#
_entry.id   AF-A0A6L3XZQ0-F1
#
_cell.length_a   1.000
_cell.length_b   1.000
_cell.length_c   1.000
_cell.angle_alpha   90.00
_cell.angle_beta   90.00
_cell.angle_gamma   90.00
#
_symmetry.space_group_name_H-M   'P 1'
#
loop_
_entity.id
_entity.type
_entity.pdbx_description
1 polymer ?
#
loop_
_entity_poly.entity_id
_entity_poly.type
_entity_poly.pdbx_seq_one_letter_code
_entity_poly.pdbx_strand_id
1 'polypeptide(L)' 'MRNPTLLQCFHWYYPTGGELWREVTALAPNLNEIGINMVWLPPAYKGASGGYSVGYDSYD' A
#
# COMPACT_ATOMS: atom_id res chain seq x y z
N MET A 1 12.89 -13.50 -19.90
CA MET A 1 13.13 -12.39 -18.97
C MET A 1 11.78 -11.96 -18.39
N ARG A 2 11.73 -11.56 -17.11
CA ARG A 2 10.50 -11.09 -16.48
C ARG A 2 10.55 -9.56 -16.42
N ASN A 3 9.60 -8.89 -17.09
CA ASN A 3 9.56 -7.42 -17.12
C ASN A 3 9.23 -6.85 -15.73
N PRO A 4 9.85 -5.74 -15.31
CA PRO A 4 9.42 -5.01 -14.11
C PRO A 4 8.02 -4.42 -14.29
N THR A 5 7.11 -4.70 -13.35
CA THR A 5 5.72 -4.24 -13.35
C THR A 5 5.35 -3.76 -11.95
N LEU A 6 5.06 -2.46 -11.83
CA LEU A 6 4.69 -1.79 -10.58
C LEU A 6 3.17 -1.71 -10.42
N LEU A 7 2.67 -1.98 -9.21
CA LEU A 7 1.29 -1.71 -8.81
C LEU A 7 1.26 -0.67 -7.67
N GLN A 8 0.42 0.36 -7.79
CA GLN A 8 0.04 1.21 -6.66
C GLN A 8 -0.98 0.47 -5.80
N CYS A 9 -0.59 0.06 -4.59
CA CYS A 9 -1.41 -0.78 -3.71
C CYS A 9 -2.33 0.02 -2.78
N PHE A 10 -2.66 1.26 -3.10
CA PHE A 10 -3.53 2.09 -2.26
C PHE A 10 -4.33 3.07 -3.12
N HIS A 11 -5.41 3.61 -2.55
CA HIS A 11 -6.20 4.67 -3.15
C HIS A 11 -6.67 5.64 -2.06
N TRP A 12 -7.14 6.82 -2.47
CA TRP A 12 -7.47 7.91 -1.55
C TRP A 12 -8.56 7.56 -0.52
N TYR A 13 -9.60 6.85 -0.96
CA TYR A 13 -10.76 6.49 -0.15
C TYR A 13 -10.63 5.12 0.55
N TYR A 14 -9.41 4.69 0.85
CA TYR A 14 -9.20 3.38 1.47
C TYR A 14 -9.88 3.33 2.86
N PRO A 15 -10.53 2.21 3.24
CA PRO A 15 -11.25 2.14 4.50
C PRO A 15 -10.35 2.44 5.70
N THR A 16 -10.88 3.19 6.66
CA THR A 16 -10.26 3.35 7.98
C THR A 16 -10.18 1.99 8.68
N GLY A 17 -9.17 1.79 9.54
CA GLY A 17 -9.00 0.54 10.30
C GLY A 17 -7.64 -0.14 10.14
N GLY A 18 -6.78 0.37 9.23
CA GLY A 18 -5.39 -0.06 9.15
C GLY A 18 -5.16 -1.45 8.54
N GLU A 19 -6.08 -1.92 7.68
CA GLU A 19 -6.05 -3.29 7.15
C GLU A 19 -5.14 -3.48 5.93
N LEU A 20 -4.67 -2.39 5.32
CA LEU A 20 -3.89 -2.40 4.09
C LEU A 20 -2.67 -3.34 4.16
N TRP A 21 -1.92 -3.28 5.25
CA TRP A 21 -0.70 -4.09 5.40
C TRP A 21 -0.99 -5.59 5.42
N ARG A 22 -2.09 -5.99 6.06
CA ARG A 22 -2.54 -7.39 6.10
C ARG A 22 -3.01 -7.83 4.71
N GLU A 23 -3.80 -7.00 4.02
CA GLU A 23 -4.30 -7.30 2.68
C GLU A 23 -3.18 -7.43 1.65
N VAL A 24 -2.23 -6.48 1.62
CA VAL A 24 -1.09 -6.54 0.69
C VAL A 24 -0.24 -7.78 0.94
N THR A 25 -0.03 -8.16 2.21
CA THR A 25 0.69 -9.39 2.56
C THR A 25 -0.01 -10.63 2.02
N ALA A 26 -1.34 -10.70 2.14
CA ALA A 26 -2.13 -11.82 1.62
C ALA A 26 -2.17 -11.86 0.08
N LEU A 27 -2.16 -10.70 -0.58
CA LEU A 27 -2.20 -10.59 -2.05
C LEU A 27 -0.84 -10.82 -2.71
N ALA A 28 0.28 -10.62 -2.01
CA ALA A 28 1.62 -10.66 -2.59
C ALA A 28 1.92 -11.92 -3.44
N PRO A 29 1.55 -13.15 -3.05
CA PRO A 29 1.76 -14.34 -3.89
C PRO A 29 0.99 -14.26 -5.21
N ASN A 30 -0.29 -13.87 -5.16
CA ASN A 30 -1.15 -13.77 -6.34
C ASN A 30 -0.69 -12.66 -7.28
N LEU A 31 -0.27 -11.51 -6.74
CA LEU A 31 0.32 -10.42 -7.53
C LEU A 31 1.56 -10.89 -8.29
N ASN A 32 2.42 -11.67 -7.62
CA ASN A 32 3.59 -12.26 -8.27
C ASN A 32 3.20 -13.27 -9.35
N GLU A 33 2.20 -14.12 -9.11
CA GLU A 33 1.74 -15.08 -10.11
C GLU A 33 1.27 -14.41 -11.41
N ILE A 34 0.55 -13.28 -11.30
CA ILE A 34 0.05 -12.53 -12.46
C ILE A 34 1.08 -11.57 -13.09
N GLY A 35 2.33 -11.57 -12.63
CA GLY A 35 3.42 -10.81 -13.24
C GLY A 35 3.72 -9.43 -12.64
N ILE A 36 3.01 -9.02 -11.59
CA ILE A 36 3.36 -7.82 -10.79
C ILE A 36 4.53 -8.19 -9.87
N ASN A 37 5.62 -7.42 -9.89
CA ASN A 37 6.84 -7.73 -9.14
C ASN A 37 7.43 -6.54 -8.38
N MET A 38 6.74 -5.40 -8.39
CA MET A 38 7.01 -4.25 -7.54
C MET A 38 5.69 -3.70 -7.01
N VAL A 39 5.69 -3.20 -5.78
CA VAL A 39 4.53 -2.54 -5.18
C VAL A 39 4.91 -1.16 -4.67
N TRP A 40 4.05 -0.18 -4.91
CA TRP A 40 4.12 1.14 -4.30
C TRP A 40 3.10 1.21 -3.16
N LEU A 41 3.63 1.38 -1.96
CA LEU A 41 2.88 1.51 -0.71
C LEU A 41 2.63 2.99 -0.40
N PRO A 42 1.55 3.34 0.32
CA PRO A 42 1.36 4.70 0.80
C PRO A 42 2.44 5.05 1.84
N PRO A 43 2.58 6.33 2.20
CA PRO A 43 3.47 6.72 3.28
C PRO A 43 3.19 5.94 4.58
N ALA A 44 4.23 5.38 5.19
CA ALA A 44 4.10 4.44 6.31
C ALA A 44 4.36 5.05 7.70
N TYR A 45 4.65 6.35 7.76
CA TYR A 45 4.91 7.11 8.99
C TYR A 45 3.61 7.72 9.55
N LYS A 46 3.65 8.22 10.79
CA LYS A 46 2.49 8.86 11.43
C LYS A 46 2.21 10.21 10.76
N GLY A 47 0.95 10.44 10.39
CA GLY A 47 0.48 11.76 9.95
C GLY A 47 -0.17 12.57 11.09
N ALA A 48 -0.28 13.88 10.88
CA ALA A 48 -0.87 14.85 11.80
C ALA A 48 -2.33 14.51 12.18
N SER A 49 -3.08 13.92 11.25
CA SER A 49 -4.47 13.47 11.45
C SER A 49 -4.57 12.08 12.11
N GLY A 50 -3.46 11.50 12.56
CA GLY A 50 -3.43 10.20 13.25
C GLY A 50 -4.03 9.08 12.40
N GLY A 51 -4.99 8.33 12.97
CA GLY A 51 -5.67 7.22 12.29
C GLY A 51 -6.54 7.60 11.09
N TYR A 52 -6.75 8.90 10.84
CA TYR A 52 -7.48 9.42 9.67
C TYR A 52 -6.55 9.92 8.56
N SER A 53 -5.24 9.93 8.81
CA SER A 53 -4.24 10.33 7.82
C SER A 53 -4.18 9.33 6.67
N VAL A 54 -4.13 9.85 5.44
CA VAL A 54 -3.77 9.07 4.23
C VAL A 54 -2.26 9.04 3.99
N GLY A 55 -1.47 9.63 4.89
CA GLY A 55 -0.01 9.64 4.90
C GLY A 55 0.66 10.90 4.36
N TYR A 56 -0.08 11.83 3.73
CA TYR A 56 0.52 13.03 3.11
C TYR A 56 0.60 14.25 4.04
N ASP A 57 0.02 14.16 5.22
CA ASP A 57 0.15 15.12 6.32
C ASP A 57 1.22 14.65 7.32
N SER A 58 2.43 14.38 6.83
CA SER A 58 3.55 13.78 7.59
C SER A 58 3.84 14.45 8.94
N TYR A 59 4.15 13.64 9.97
CA TYR A 59 4.50 14.11 11.31
C TYR A 59 5.70 13.39 11.95
N ASP A 60 5.63 12.06 12.15
CA ASP A 60 6.66 11.23 12.82
C ASP A 60 6.84 9.86 12.12
#